data_AF-A0A7K3VRU4-F1
#
_entry.id   AF-A0A7K3VRU4-F1
#
_cell.length_a   1.000
_cell.length_b   1.000
_cell.length_c   1.000
_cell.angle_alpha   90.00
_cell.angle_beta   90.00
_cell.angle_gamma   90.00
#
_symmetry.space_group_name_H-M   'P 1'
#
loop_
_entity.id
_entity.type
_entity.pdbx_description
1 polymer ?
#
loop_
_entity_poly.entity_id
_entity_poly.type
_entity_poly.pdbx_seq_one_letter_code
_entity_poly.pdbx_strand_id
1 'polypeptide(L)'
;MSSYAPRLPQIIEMFGVSRSDVRPLTKEGAAQWLQKLIGNPTAWVIDVHGRLVGEIRLDNLDPHDLSATMAVGIFDPQLLGKGLGSESIRLVLEHAFTHCR
;
A
#
# COMPACT_ATOMS: atom_id res chain seq x y z
N MET A 1 -6.39 -1.06 -6.75
CA MET A 1 -5.54 -0.05 -6.07
C MET A 1 -6.36 1.22 -5.88
N SER A 2 -6.45 1.81 -4.68
CA SER A 2 -7.31 2.99 -4.46
C SER A 2 -6.73 4.22 -5.17
N SER A 3 -7.49 4.85 -6.05
CA SER A 3 -7.08 6.04 -6.83
C SER A 3 -6.86 7.30 -5.99
N TYR A 4 -7.09 7.22 -4.68
CA TYR A 4 -7.01 8.34 -3.73
C TYR A 4 -5.87 8.21 -2.70
N ALA A 5 -5.03 7.18 -2.81
CA ALA A 5 -3.84 7.10 -1.96
C ALA A 5 -2.96 8.36 -2.19
N PRO A 6 -2.39 8.95 -1.13
CA PRO A 6 -1.60 10.17 -1.25
C PRO A 6 -0.31 9.88 -2.00
N ARG A 7 -0.30 10.12 -3.31
CA ARG A 7 0.83 9.82 -4.19
C ARG A 7 1.09 10.99 -5.13
N LEU A 8 2.35 11.21 -5.46
CA LEU A 8 2.69 12.15 -6.53
C LEU A 8 2.31 11.55 -7.89
N PRO A 9 1.93 12.37 -8.89
CA PRO A 9 1.50 11.89 -10.20
C PRO A 9 2.48 10.93 -10.89
N GLN A 10 3.79 11.19 -10.72
CA GLN A 10 4.88 10.39 -11.31
C GLN A 10 4.94 8.95 -10.77
N ILE A 11 4.45 8.72 -9.55
CA ILE A 11 4.41 7.39 -8.93
C ILE A 11 3.25 6.57 -9.47
N ILE A 12 2.14 7.21 -9.84
CA ILE A 12 0.92 6.53 -10.25
C ILE A 12 1.14 5.82 -11.61
N GLU A 13 1.93 6.42 -12.49
CA GLU A 13 2.34 5.83 -13.77
C GLU A 13 3.10 4.50 -13.58
N MET A 14 3.90 4.38 -12.52
CA MET A 14 4.68 3.16 -12.23
C MET A 14 3.81 1.98 -11.75
N PHE A 15 2.55 2.22 -11.39
CA PHE A 15 1.60 1.20 -10.95
C PHE A 15 0.66 0.73 -12.07
N GLY A 16 0.96 1.08 -13.34
CA GLY A 16 0.14 0.70 -14.49
C GLY A 16 -1.20 1.44 -14.55
N VAL A 17 -1.35 2.52 -13.80
CA VAL A 17 -2.54 3.38 -13.83
C VAL A 17 -2.32 4.45 -14.90
N SER A 18 -3.27 4.57 -15.83
CA SER A 18 -3.22 5.60 -16.87
C SER A 18 -3.19 6.99 -16.21
N ARG A 19 -2.43 7.92 -16.79
CA ARG A 19 -2.36 9.32 -16.32
C ARG A 19 -3.75 9.99 -16.27
N SER A 20 -4.70 9.50 -17.05
CA SER A 20 -6.13 9.90 -17.05
C SER A 20 -6.90 9.48 -15.80
N ASP A 21 -6.43 8.46 -15.09
CA ASP A 21 -7.09 7.87 -13.93
C ASP A 21 -6.51 8.38 -12.60
N VAL A 22 -5.45 9.21 -12.70
CA VAL A 22 -4.86 9.95 -11.58
C VAL A 22 -5.86 10.99 -11.11
N ARG A 23 -6.57 10.68 -10.03
CA ARG A 23 -7.41 11.68 -9.36
C ARG A 23 -6.52 12.62 -8.54
N PRO A 24 -6.80 13.93 -8.54
CA PRO A 24 -6.14 14.86 -7.64
C PRO A 24 -6.25 14.37 -6.19
N LEU A 25 -5.17 14.50 -5.42
CA LEU A 25 -5.21 14.23 -3.99
C LEU A 25 -6.11 15.27 -3.31
N THR A 26 -7.36 14.90 -3.03
CA THR A 26 -8.28 15.71 -2.24
C THR A 26 -8.27 15.25 -0.79
N LYS A 27 -8.61 16.15 0.13
CA LYS A 27 -8.73 15.81 1.56
C LYS A 27 -9.79 14.72 1.75
N GLU A 28 -10.89 14.80 1.02
CA GLU A 28 -11.99 13.85 1.05
C GLU A 28 -11.54 12.48 0.50
N GLY A 29 -10.76 12.48 -0.58
CA GLY A 29 -10.17 11.26 -1.16
C GLY A 29 -9.19 10.60 -0.19
N ALA A 30 -8.31 11.38 0.43
CA ALA A 30 -7.38 10.90 1.44
C ALA A 30 -8.13 10.31 2.65
N ALA A 31 -9.20 10.96 3.11
CA ALA A 31 -10.04 10.43 4.18
C ALA A 31 -10.71 9.11 3.80
N GLN A 32 -11.27 9.01 2.59
CA GLN A 32 -11.86 7.75 2.10
C GLN A 32 -10.83 6.63 1.97
N TRP A 33 -9.62 6.94 1.50
CA TRP A 33 -8.51 6.00 1.46
C TRP A 33 -8.15 5.50 2.86
N LEU A 34 -8.00 6.42 3.82
CA LEU A 34 -7.69 6.06 5.21
C LEU A 34 -8.78 5.18 5.83
N GLN A 35 -10.06 5.48 5.59
CA GLN A 35 -11.17 4.64 6.08
C GLN A 35 -11.13 3.23 5.49
N LYS A 36 -10.76 3.08 4.22
CA LYS A 36 -10.58 1.76 3.59
C LYS A 36 -9.40 0.99 4.19
N LEU A 37 -8.32 1.67 4.55
CA LEU A 37 -7.18 1.05 5.24
C LEU A 37 -7.57 0.60 6.64
N ILE A 38 -8.21 1.47 7.44
CA ILE A 38 -8.66 1.15 8.80
C ILE A 38 -9.63 -0.05 8.79
N GLY A 39 -10.51 -0.12 7.79
CA GLY A 39 -11.45 -1.23 7.64
C GLY A 39 -10.86 -2.52 7.06
N ASN A 40 -9.57 -2.55 6.70
CA ASN A 40 -8.91 -3.73 6.14
C ASN A 40 -7.90 -4.31 7.15
N PRO A 41 -8.22 -5.46 7.79
CA PRO A 41 -7.35 -6.08 8.79
C PRO A 41 -5.97 -6.48 8.29
N THR A 42 -5.81 -6.64 6.97
CA THR A 42 -4.56 -7.05 6.33
C THR A 42 -3.96 -5.93 5.50
N ALA A 43 -4.16 -4.68 5.93
CA ALA A 43 -3.51 -3.51 5.37
C ALA A 43 -2.80 -2.71 6.46
N TRP A 44 -1.61 -2.20 6.13
CA TRP A 44 -0.74 -1.46 7.02
C TRP A 44 -0.18 -0.23 6.33
N VAL A 45 0.07 0.81 7.11
CA VAL A 45 0.87 1.96 6.68
C VAL A 45 2.35 1.68 6.88
N ILE A 46 3.18 2.21 6.00
CA ILE A 46 4.63 2.23 6.17
C ILE A 46 4.96 3.59 6.77
N ASP A 47 5.44 3.58 8.01
CA ASP A 47 5.92 4.76 8.73
C ASP A 47 7.45 4.73 8.81
N VAL A 48 8.09 5.86 8.50
CA VAL A 48 9.53 6.05 8.67
C VAL A 48 9.73 7.35 9.45
N HIS A 49 10.18 7.22 10.70
CA HIS A 49 10.43 8.34 11.61
C HIS A 49 9.20 9.25 11.83
N GLY A 50 8.00 8.66 11.99
CA GLY A 50 6.76 9.39 12.23
C GLY A 50 6.15 10.03 10.99
N ARG A 51 6.65 9.65 9.80
CA ARG A 51 6.13 10.10 8.51
C ARG A 51 5.55 8.92 7.75
N LEU A 52 4.30 9.09 7.28
CA LEU A 52 3.68 8.20 6.31
C LEU A 52 4.48 8.21 4.99
N VAL A 53 5.06 7.07 4.63
CA VAL A 53 5.83 6.91 3.39
C VAL A 53 5.16 5.98 2.38
N GLY A 54 4.18 5.18 2.81
CA GLY A 54 3.54 4.20 1.95
C GLY A 54 2.50 3.36 2.63
N GLU A 55 2.07 2.32 1.92
CA GLU A 55 1.17 1.28 2.41
C GLU A 55 1.60 -0.08 1.87
N ILE A 56 1.21 -1.13 2.59
CA ILE A 56 1.28 -2.51 2.14
C ILE A 56 0.00 -3.24 2.56
N ARG A 57 -0.52 -4.11 1.69
CA ARG A 57 -1.73 -4.87 1.95
C ARG A 57 -1.68 -6.26 1.34
N LEU A 58 -2.39 -7.18 1.97
CA LEU A 58 -2.75 -8.48 1.43
C LEU A 58 -4.24 -8.44 1.08
N ASP A 59 -4.57 -8.76 -0.16
CA ASP A 59 -5.92 -8.87 -0.69
C ASP A 59 -6.18 -10.31 -1.16
N ASN A 60 -7.45 -10.64 -1.41
CA ASN A 60 -7.87 -11.92 -1.97
C ASN A 60 -7.25 -13.11 -1.21
N LEU A 61 -7.29 -13.06 0.13
CA LEU A 61 -6.84 -14.17 0.96
C LEU A 61 -7.67 -15.42 0.64
N ASP A 62 -6.98 -16.48 0.26
CA ASP A 62 -7.54 -17.80 0.01
C ASP A 62 -7.09 -18.75 1.13
N PRO A 63 -7.97 -19.12 2.06
CA PRO A 63 -7.64 -20.05 3.13
C PRO A 63 -7.42 -21.49 2.65
N HIS A 64 -7.94 -21.87 1.47
CA HIS A 64 -7.76 -23.21 0.93
C HIS A 64 -6.36 -23.37 0.32
N ASP A 65 -5.96 -22.39 -0.49
CA ASP A 65 -4.67 -22.40 -1.18
C ASP A 65 -3.56 -21.71 -0.37
N LEU A 66 -3.89 -21.18 0.81
CA LEU A 66 -3.01 -20.38 1.68
C LEU A 66 -2.27 -19.29 0.90
N SER A 67 -3.03 -18.60 0.05
CA SER A 67 -2.49 -17.62 -0.89
C SER A 67 -3.14 -16.25 -0.70
N ALA A 68 -2.43 -15.20 -1.14
CA ALA A 68 -2.95 -13.84 -1.15
C ALA A 68 -2.29 -13.05 -2.27
N THR A 69 -2.98 -12.02 -2.76
CA THR A 69 -2.37 -11.00 -3.61
C THR A 69 -1.78 -9.90 -2.72
N MET A 70 -0.51 -9.58 -2.90
CA MET A 70 0.13 -8.49 -2.16
C MET A 70 0.25 -7.24 -3.02
N ALA A 71 0.01 -6.08 -2.42
CA ALA A 71 0.31 -4.79 -3.03
C ALA A 71 1.06 -3.89 -2.07
N VAL A 72 2.14 -3.29 -2.56
CA VAL A 72 2.96 -2.30 -1.83
C VAL A 72 3.04 -1.02 -2.63
N GLY A 73 2.94 0.12 -1.95
CA GLY A 73 3.07 1.44 -2.57
C GLY A 73 3.92 2.36 -1.72
N ILE A 74 4.97 2.94 -2.31
CA ILE A 74 5.74 4.03 -1.72
C ILE A 74 5.28 5.34 -2.37
N PHE A 75 4.98 6.33 -1.54
CA PHE A 75 4.28 7.55 -1.93
C PHE A 75 5.19 8.73 -2.25
N ASP A 76 6.45 8.65 -1.83
CA ASP A 76 7.49 9.65 -2.08
C ASP A 76 8.54 9.09 -3.04
N PRO A 77 8.75 9.67 -4.24
CA PRO A 77 9.71 9.16 -5.22
C PRO A 77 11.14 9.18 -4.69
N GLN A 78 11.45 10.12 -3.80
CA GLN A 78 12.79 10.24 -3.19
C GLN A 78 13.09 9.09 -2.24
N LEU A 79 12.09 8.28 -1.90
CA LEU A 79 12.21 7.11 -1.04
C LEU A 79 12.23 5.79 -1.83
N LEU A 80 12.04 5.84 -3.15
CA LEU A 80 12.22 4.68 -4.02
C LEU A 80 13.69 4.27 -4.10
N GLY A 81 13.94 2.98 -4.34
CA GLY A 81 15.30 2.43 -4.43
C GLY A 81 16.05 2.32 -3.10
N LYS A 82 15.43 2.67 -1.97
CA LYS A 82 16.05 2.63 -0.63
C LYS A 82 15.75 1.34 0.17
N GLY A 83 15.15 0.33 -0.48
CA GLY A 83 14.81 -0.94 0.17
C GLY A 83 13.57 -0.92 1.09
N LEU A 84 12.90 0.24 1.28
CA LEU A 84 11.73 0.36 2.16
C LEU A 84 10.58 -0.59 1.79
N GLY A 85 10.29 -0.73 0.49
CA GLY A 85 9.27 -1.67 0.01
C GLY A 85 9.64 -3.12 0.30
N SER A 86 10.89 -3.51 0.08
CA SER A 86 11.40 -4.86 0.35
C SER A 86 11.34 -5.20 1.84
N GLU A 87 11.75 -4.27 2.70
CA GLU A 87 11.69 -4.46 4.14
C GLU A 87 10.25 -4.58 4.64
N SER A 88 9.33 -3.75 4.10
CA SER A 88 7.90 -3.84 4.42
C SER A 88 7.31 -5.19 4.02
N ILE A 89 7.67 -5.70 2.82
CA ILE A 89 7.27 -7.03 2.37
C ILE A 89 7.76 -8.10 3.33
N ARG A 90 9.04 -8.05 3.73
CA ARG A 90 9.64 -9.02 4.65
C ARG A 90 8.85 -9.11 5.96
N LEU A 91 8.54 -7.95 6.57
CA LEU A 91 7.78 -7.87 7.82
C LEU A 91 6.36 -8.42 7.67
N VAL A 92 5.66 -8.09 6.58
CA VAL A 92 4.31 -8.59 6.34
C VAL A 92 4.29 -10.09 6.07
N LEU A 93 5.25 -10.62 5.30
CA LEU A 93 5.34 -12.06 5.06
C LEU A 93 5.64 -12.82 6.36
N GLU A 94 6.57 -12.33 7.17
CA GLU A 94 6.87 -12.89 8.50
C GLU A 94 5.60 -12.94 9.37
N HIS A 95 4.84 -11.85 9.40
CA HIS A 95 3.57 -11.80 10.11
C HIS A 95 2.55 -12.80 9.56
N ALA A 96 2.33 -12.80 8.24
CA ALA A 96 1.32 -13.63 7.57
C ALA A 96 1.58 -15.13 7.77
N PHE A 97 2.82 -15.60 7.58
CA PHE A 97 3.15 -17.02 7.76
C PHE A 97 3.14 -17.48 9.22
N THR A 98 3.15 -16.53 10.16
CA THR A 98 3.10 -16.81 11.61
C THR A 98 1.69 -16.74 12.16
N HIS A 99 0.86 -15.79 11.69
CA HIS A 99 -0.43 -15.45 12.29
C HIS A 99 -1.65 -15.64 11.39
N CYS A 100 -1.48 -15.79 10.08
CA CYS A 100 -2.58 -15.96 9.12
C CYS A 100 -2.70 -17.41 8.61
N ARG A 101 -2.37 -18.40 9.45
CA ARG A 101 -2.52 -19.84 9.14
C ARG A 101 -3.94 -20.35 9.33
#